data_AF-A0A8H6Z5W1-F1
#
_entry.id   AF-A0A8H6Z5W1-F1
#
_cell.length_a   1.000
_cell.length_b   1.000
_cell.length_c   1.000
_cell.angle_alpha   90.00
_cell.angle_beta   90.00
_cell.angle_gamma   90.00
#
_symmetry.space_group_name_H-M   'P 1'
#
loop_
_entity.id
_entity.type
_entity.pdbx_description
1 polymer ?
#
loop_
_entity_poly.entity_id
_entity_poly.type
_entity_poly.pdbx_seq_one_letter_code
_entity_poly.pdbx_strand_id
1 'polypeptide(L)'
;MSPPPAKRQRTDVPTKHSEFWFSDGSVVLQAVNTQFRVHWSLLARHSLVFCDMQGLPQPSDEPSVDGCPVVQLQDDPTDVEFLLSTLYDPAFLSQKTLPLAAVGALIRLGRKYGFRVFLKSAVARITSHYPAVLEEYDIVKNSGGTRRPSSNAQGLKSICSLL
;
A
#
# COMPACT_ATOMS: atom_id res chain seq x y z
N MET A 1 13.60 -1.28 -52.01
CA MET A 1 13.14 -0.60 -50.77
C MET A 1 13.37 -1.56 -49.62
N SER A 2 14.34 -1.26 -48.74
CA SER A 2 14.60 -2.07 -47.55
C SER A 2 13.52 -1.83 -46.50
N PRO A 3 13.10 -2.84 -45.72
CA PRO A 3 12.09 -2.65 -44.68
C PRO A 3 12.60 -1.68 -43.61
N PRO A 4 11.72 -0.85 -43.02
CA PRO A 4 12.10 0.06 -41.94
C PRO A 4 12.64 -0.73 -40.74
N PRO A 5 13.68 -0.24 -40.05
CA PRO A 5 14.16 -0.87 -38.83
C PRO A 5 13.04 -0.89 -37.80
N ALA A 6 12.71 -2.09 -37.28
CA ALA A 6 11.77 -2.26 -36.19
C ALA A 6 12.19 -1.35 -35.02
N LYS A 7 11.23 -0.60 -34.47
CA LYS A 7 11.44 0.20 -33.25
C LYS A 7 12.07 -0.72 -32.21
N ARG A 8 13.32 -0.47 -31.84
CA ARG A 8 14.01 -1.15 -30.74
C ARG A 8 13.13 -0.95 -29.49
N GLN A 9 12.42 -1.99 -29.09
CA GLN A 9 11.73 -2.02 -27.81
C GLN A 9 12.84 -1.93 -26.77
N ARG A 10 12.92 -0.80 -26.06
CA ARG A 10 13.87 -0.63 -24.97
C ARG A 10 13.44 -1.63 -23.89
N THR A 11 14.08 -2.78 -23.84
CA THR A 11 14.03 -3.68 -22.70
C THR A 11 14.79 -2.99 -21.57
N ASP A 12 14.16 -2.01 -20.94
CA ASP A 12 14.66 -1.49 -19.66
C ASP A 12 14.58 -2.67 -18.69
N VAL A 13 15.75 -3.22 -18.37
CA VAL A 13 15.90 -4.26 -17.36
C VAL A 13 15.38 -3.66 -16.05
N PRO A 14 14.44 -4.33 -15.36
CA PRO A 14 13.95 -3.84 -14.08
C PRO A 14 15.10 -3.65 -13.08
N THR A 15 15.04 -2.56 -12.31
CA THR A 15 16.03 -2.21 -11.29
C THR A 15 15.64 -2.83 -9.96
N LYS A 16 16.63 -3.39 -9.25
CA LYS A 16 16.44 -3.95 -7.90
C LYS A 16 16.35 -2.80 -6.88
N HIS A 17 15.34 -2.82 -6.02
CA HIS A 17 15.21 -1.84 -4.94
C HIS A 17 16.35 -2.00 -3.92
N SER A 18 16.97 -0.91 -3.47
CA SER A 18 18.14 -0.98 -2.58
C SER A 18 17.80 -1.54 -1.19
N GLU A 19 16.69 -1.10 -0.60
CA GLU A 19 16.30 -1.49 0.77
C GLU A 19 15.51 -2.79 0.85
N PHE A 20 14.74 -3.13 -0.19
CA PHE A 20 13.82 -4.26 -0.21
C PHE A 20 14.34 -5.33 -1.16
N TRP A 21 15.58 -5.75 -0.92
CA TRP A 21 16.24 -6.83 -1.64
C TRP A 21 16.88 -7.82 -0.68
N PHE A 22 16.05 -8.70 -0.12
CA PHE A 22 16.50 -9.66 0.88
C PHE A 22 17.16 -10.88 0.22
N SER A 23 18.32 -11.28 0.71
CA SER A 23 19.08 -12.43 0.19
C SER A 23 18.36 -13.77 0.38
N ASP A 24 17.51 -13.85 1.41
CA ASP A 24 16.64 -14.98 1.76
C ASP A 24 15.19 -14.78 1.29
N GLY A 25 14.91 -13.70 0.54
CA GLY A 25 13.58 -13.45 0.00
C GLY A 25 13.12 -14.60 -0.91
N SER A 26 11.83 -14.91 -0.81
CA SER A 26 11.17 -16.05 -1.45
C SER A 26 10.27 -15.68 -2.63
N VAL A 27 10.10 -14.38 -2.89
CA VAL A 27 9.29 -13.85 -3.99
C VAL A 27 9.86 -12.51 -4.44
N VAL A 28 9.75 -12.23 -5.74
CA VAL A 28 10.05 -10.93 -6.32
C VAL A 28 8.74 -10.26 -6.71
N LEU A 29 8.42 -9.12 -6.11
CA LEU A 29 7.35 -8.25 -6.57
C LEU A 29 7.95 -7.30 -7.62
N GLN A 30 7.34 -7.21 -8.80
CA GLN A 30 7.75 -6.26 -9.81
C GLN A 30 6.66 -5.20 -10.00
N ALA A 31 6.98 -3.94 -9.70
CA ALA A 31 6.12 -2.79 -9.95
C ALA A 31 6.76 -1.92 -11.03
N VAL A 32 6.11 -1.78 -12.19
CA VAL A 32 6.66 -1.06 -13.35
C VAL A 32 8.07 -1.58 -13.71
N ASN A 33 9.12 -0.80 -13.44
CA ASN A 33 10.52 -1.11 -13.69
C ASN A 33 11.34 -1.33 -12.41
N THR A 34 10.69 -1.52 -11.26
CA THR A 34 11.33 -1.73 -9.97
C THR A 34 10.96 -3.10 -9.41
N GLN A 35 11.94 -3.83 -8.90
CA GLN A 35 11.77 -5.14 -8.30
C GLN A 35 12.12 -5.13 -6.82
N PHE A 36 11.30 -5.82 -6.03
CA PHE A 36 11.42 -5.97 -4.59
C PHE A 36 11.51 -7.46 -4.27
N ARG A 37 12.64 -7.92 -3.74
CA ARG A 37 12.80 -9.32 -3.32
C ARG A 37 12.49 -9.44 -1.84
N VAL A 38 11.36 -10.08 -1.51
CA VAL A 38 10.72 -10.08 -0.19
C VAL A 38 10.23 -11.47 0.23
N HIS A 39 9.55 -11.58 1.37
CA HIS A 39 9.12 -12.85 1.95
C HIS A 39 7.63 -13.11 1.77
N TRP A 40 7.29 -14.27 1.21
CA TRP A 40 5.92 -14.76 1.10
C TRP A 40 5.23 -14.85 2.46
N SER A 41 5.93 -15.37 3.47
CA SER A 41 5.41 -15.54 4.82
C SER A 41 4.90 -14.22 5.42
N LEU A 42 5.56 -13.11 5.10
CA LEU A 42 5.19 -11.80 5.60
C LEU A 42 4.02 -11.22 4.81
N LEU A 43 4.03 -11.34 3.48
CA LEU A 43 2.91 -10.92 2.63
C LEU A 43 1.63 -11.70 2.97
N ALA A 44 1.69 -13.03 2.95
CA ALA A 44 0.55 -13.91 3.18
C ALA A 44 -0.04 -13.78 4.59
N ARG A 45 0.79 -13.49 5.60
CA ARG A 45 0.31 -13.23 6.98
C ARG A 45 -0.62 -12.02 7.05
N HIS A 46 -0.36 -10.99 6.25
CA HIS A 46 -1.07 -9.71 6.32
C HIS A 46 -2.06 -9.48 5.17
N SER A 47 -2.01 -10.30 4.13
CA SER A 47 -2.84 -10.20 2.92
C SER A 47 -3.41 -11.55 2.52
N LEU A 48 -4.74 -11.64 2.51
CA LEU A 48 -5.46 -12.81 1.99
C LEU A 48 -5.17 -13.02 0.50
N VAL A 49 -5.06 -11.93 -0.25
CA VAL A 49 -4.82 -11.97 -1.70
C VAL A 49 -3.43 -12.56 -2.01
N PHE A 50 -2.40 -12.18 -1.26
CA PHE A 50 -1.06 -12.78 -1.40
C PHE A 50 -1.00 -14.20 -0.81
N CYS A 51 -1.79 -14.51 0.23
CA CYS A 51 -1.92 -15.87 0.75
C CYS A 51 -2.48 -16.83 -0.32
N ASP A 52 -3.55 -16.42 -0.99
CA ASP A 52 -4.17 -17.21 -2.07
C ASP A 52 -3.20 -17.34 -3.26
N MET A 53 -2.53 -16.25 -3.65
CA MET A 53 -1.53 -16.29 -4.74
C MET A 53 -0.37 -17.25 -4.46
N GLN A 54 0.10 -17.34 -3.20
CA GLN A 54 1.18 -18.25 -2.84
C GLN A 54 0.79 -19.73 -3.02
N GLY A 55 -0.49 -20.06 -2.85
CA GLY A 55 -1.01 -21.42 -2.97
C GLY A 55 -1.29 -21.88 -4.40
N LEU A 56 -1.21 -20.99 -5.39
CA LEU A 56 -1.47 -21.32 -6.79
C LEU A 56 -0.28 -22.06 -7.41
N PRO A 57 -0.51 -23.14 -8.18
CA PRO A 57 0.55 -23.77 -8.95
C PRO A 57 1.05 -22.80 -10.02
N GLN A 58 2.35 -22.47 -10.00
CA GLN A 58 2.95 -21.68 -11.07
C GLN A 58 3.25 -22.55 -12.29
N PRO A 59 2.93 -22.09 -13.52
CA PRO A 59 3.38 -22.74 -14.73
C PRO A 59 4.92 -22.82 -14.77
N SER A 60 5.45 -23.90 -15.35
CA SER A 60 6.89 -24.17 -15.42
C SER A 60 7.70 -23.11 -16.18
N ASP A 61 7.03 -22.31 -17.02
CA ASP A 61 7.66 -21.30 -17.88
C ASP A 61 7.56 -19.87 -17.30
N GLU A 62 7.16 -19.72 -16.03
CA GLU A 62 7.06 -18.39 -15.43
C GLU A 62 8.43 -17.71 -15.24
N PRO A 63 8.49 -16.38 -15.45
CA PRO A 63 9.70 -15.63 -15.20
C PRO A 63 10.11 -15.73 -13.73
N SER A 64 11.34 -16.16 -13.50
CA SER A 64 11.98 -16.15 -12.18
C SER A 64 13.18 -15.21 -12.17
N VAL A 65 13.44 -14.61 -11.01
CA VAL A 65 14.60 -13.76 -10.76
C VAL A 65 15.30 -14.28 -9.52
N ASP A 66 16.59 -14.60 -9.63
CA ASP A 66 17.39 -15.20 -8.57
C ASP A 66 16.71 -16.46 -7.96
N GLY A 67 16.07 -17.27 -8.81
CA GLY A 67 15.35 -18.49 -8.41
C GLY A 67 14.01 -18.24 -7.69
N CYS A 68 13.58 -16.97 -7.58
CA CYS A 68 12.32 -16.61 -6.96
C CYS A 68 11.25 -16.34 -8.02
N PRO A 69 9.99 -16.73 -7.77
CA PRO A 69 8.87 -16.37 -8.64
C PRO A 69 8.67 -14.86 -8.69
N VAL A 70 8.27 -14.34 -9.86
CA VAL A 70 8.00 -12.91 -10.06
C VAL A 70 6.50 -12.64 -10.11
N VAL A 71 5.99 -11.84 -9.17
CA VAL A 71 4.61 -11.34 -9.17
C VAL A 71 4.60 -9.93 -9.76
N GLN A 72 3.97 -9.77 -10.92
CA GLN A 72 3.80 -8.48 -11.57
C GLN A 72 2.67 -7.67 -10.92
N LEU A 73 3.00 -6.50 -10.42
CA LEU A 73 2.08 -5.52 -9.84
C LEU A 73 1.86 -4.37 -10.82
N GLN A 74 0.62 -3.91 -10.92
CA GLN A 74 0.25 -2.75 -11.75
C GLN A 74 0.28 -1.43 -10.95
N ASP A 75 0.95 -1.44 -9.81
CA ASP A 75 0.97 -0.32 -8.87
C ASP A 75 2.24 0.51 -9.01
N ASP A 76 2.20 1.72 -8.43
CA ASP A 76 3.35 2.59 -8.38
C ASP A 76 4.45 1.99 -7.48
N PRO A 77 5.73 1.99 -7.90
CA PRO A 77 6.82 1.48 -7.07
C PRO A 77 6.89 2.13 -5.69
N THR A 78 6.60 3.42 -5.58
CA THR A 78 6.61 4.18 -4.32
C THR A 78 5.48 3.71 -3.39
N ASP A 79 4.32 3.37 -3.95
CA ASP A 79 3.21 2.82 -3.16
C ASP A 79 3.57 1.46 -2.57
N VAL A 80 4.22 0.62 -3.38
CA VAL A 80 4.72 -0.70 -2.95
C VAL A 80 5.79 -0.53 -1.87
N GLU A 81 6.70 0.44 -2.02
CA GLU A 81 7.70 0.78 -1.02
C GLU A 81 7.04 1.15 0.32
N PHE A 82 6.07 2.07 0.35
CA PHE A 82 5.36 2.43 1.61
C PHE A 82 4.66 1.25 2.27
N LEU A 83 4.07 0.35 1.47
CA LEU A 83 3.47 -0.88 1.96
C LEU A 83 4.52 -1.81 2.57
N LEU A 84 5.67 -1.98 1.92
CA LEU A 84 6.76 -2.83 2.42
C LEU A 84 7.43 -2.23 3.65
N SER A 85 7.64 -0.91 3.71
CA SER A 85 8.14 -0.22 4.91
C SER A 85 7.22 -0.46 6.10
N THR A 86 5.91 -0.38 5.88
CA THR A 86 4.89 -0.70 6.88
C THR A 86 4.93 -2.17 7.33
N LEU A 87 5.20 -3.08 6.40
CA LEU A 87 5.18 -4.52 6.63
C LEU A 87 6.41 -5.01 7.40
N TYR A 88 7.59 -4.46 7.09
CA TYR A 88 8.87 -4.83 7.72
C TYR A 88 9.19 -4.01 8.97
N ASP A 89 8.69 -2.78 9.07
CA ASP A 89 8.82 -1.94 10.25
C ASP A 89 7.43 -1.50 10.78
N PRO A 90 6.85 -2.23 11.73
CA PRO A 90 5.60 -1.84 12.37
C PRO A 90 5.64 -0.47 13.08
N ALA A 91 6.84 0.03 13.42
CA ALA A 91 6.99 1.36 14.00
C ALA A 91 6.64 2.46 13.00
N PHE A 92 6.80 2.22 11.69
CA PHE A 92 6.38 3.14 10.63
C PHE A 92 4.90 3.51 10.76
N LEU A 93 4.01 2.53 10.94
CA LEU A 93 2.58 2.78 11.17
C LEU A 93 2.27 3.45 12.49
N SER A 94 3.17 3.40 13.46
CA SER A 94 2.99 4.00 14.79
C SER A 94 3.46 5.45 14.84
N GLN A 95 4.10 5.95 13.79
CA GLN A 95 4.57 7.34 13.72
C GLN A 95 3.40 8.32 13.87
N LYS A 96 3.61 9.38 14.66
CA LYS A 96 2.60 10.42 14.88
C LYS A 96 2.15 11.05 13.57
N THR A 97 3.11 11.30 12.68
CA THR A 97 2.89 11.89 11.36
C THR A 97 3.37 10.91 10.30
N LEU A 98 2.54 10.68 9.27
CA LEU A 98 2.92 9.95 8.06
C LEU A 98 2.73 10.85 6.84
N PRO A 99 3.57 10.72 5.80
CA PRO A 99 3.33 11.40 4.54
C PRO A 99 1.94 11.06 3.98
N LEU A 100 1.24 12.05 3.42
CA LEU A 100 -0.09 11.82 2.80
C LEU A 100 0.00 10.78 1.67
N ALA A 101 1.11 10.77 0.93
CA ALA A 101 1.39 9.76 -0.09
C ALA A 101 1.39 8.34 0.50
N ALA A 102 2.04 8.13 1.66
CA ALA A 102 2.07 6.85 2.36
C ALA A 102 0.66 6.43 2.82
N VAL A 103 -0.11 7.35 3.40
CA VAL A 103 -1.51 7.08 3.80
C VAL A 103 -2.33 6.68 2.58
N GLY A 104 -2.19 7.40 1.47
CA GLY A 104 -2.85 7.09 0.21
C GLY A 104 -2.46 5.71 -0.35
N ALA A 105 -1.17 5.38 -0.33
CA ALA A 105 -0.65 4.09 -0.77
C ALA A 105 -1.25 2.94 0.05
N LEU A 106 -1.25 3.06 1.37
CA LEU A 106 -1.82 2.05 2.27
C LEU A 106 -3.33 1.86 2.08
N ILE A 107 -4.06 2.91 1.74
CA ILE A 107 -5.48 2.81 1.39
C ILE A 107 -5.66 2.07 0.06
N ARG A 108 -4.94 2.48 -1.00
CA ARG A 108 -5.04 1.89 -2.34
C ARG A 108 -4.66 0.42 -2.32
N LEU A 109 -3.45 0.11 -1.86
CA LEU A 109 -2.90 -1.25 -1.84
C LEU A 109 -3.55 -2.10 -0.77
N GLY A 110 -3.90 -1.52 0.38
CA GLY A 110 -4.59 -2.26 1.44
C GLY A 110 -5.96 -2.75 1.02
N ARG A 111 -6.69 -1.98 0.20
CA ARG A 111 -7.96 -2.43 -0.39
C ARG A 111 -7.72 -3.46 -1.50
N LYS A 112 -6.80 -3.18 -2.42
CA LYS A 112 -6.54 -4.03 -3.60
C LYS A 112 -6.02 -5.42 -3.22
N TYR A 113 -5.09 -5.47 -2.27
CA TYR A 113 -4.42 -6.69 -1.84
C TYR A 113 -4.90 -7.17 -0.47
N GLY A 114 -5.93 -6.58 0.12
CA GLY A 114 -6.51 -7.09 1.37
C GLY A 114 -5.62 -6.96 2.62
N PHE A 115 -4.72 -5.97 2.68
CA PHE A 115 -4.00 -5.64 3.92
C PHE A 115 -4.89 -4.87 4.91
N ARG A 116 -5.87 -5.57 5.49
CA ARG A 116 -6.97 -4.97 6.27
C ARG A 116 -6.50 -4.13 7.46
N VAL A 117 -5.47 -4.57 8.17
CA VAL A 117 -4.91 -3.81 9.31
C VAL A 117 -4.34 -2.48 8.85
N PHE A 118 -3.60 -2.48 7.74
CA PHE A 118 -2.97 -1.28 7.21
C PHE A 118 -4.01 -0.32 6.64
N LEU A 119 -4.99 -0.86 5.90
CA LEU A 119 -6.14 -0.10 5.41
C LEU A 119 -6.89 0.59 6.56
N LYS A 120 -7.24 -0.15 7.62
CA LYS A 120 -7.96 0.39 8.77
C LYS A 120 -7.18 1.52 9.45
N SER A 121 -5.88 1.33 9.66
CA SER A 121 -5.00 2.34 10.27
C SER A 121 -4.88 3.60 9.39
N ALA A 122 -4.72 3.44 8.08
CA ALA A 122 -4.60 4.56 7.15
C ALA A 122 -5.92 5.34 7.02
N VAL A 123 -7.06 4.64 6.98
CA VAL A 123 -8.39 5.26 6.98
C VAL A 123 -8.62 6.05 8.27
N ALA A 124 -8.34 5.46 9.43
CA ALA A 124 -8.51 6.15 10.71
C ALA A 124 -7.71 7.47 10.76
N ARG A 125 -6.49 7.45 10.22
CA ARG A 125 -5.64 8.64 10.11
C ARG A 125 -6.26 9.71 9.21
N ILE A 126 -6.71 9.37 8.00
CA ILE A 126 -7.27 10.39 7.09
C ILE A 126 -8.59 10.96 7.64
N THR A 127 -9.44 10.13 8.24
CA THR A 127 -10.72 10.57 8.82
C THR A 127 -10.54 11.43 10.07
N SER A 128 -9.44 11.27 10.81
CA SER A 128 -9.14 12.12 11.97
C SER A 128 -8.72 13.54 11.58
N HIS A 129 -8.13 13.72 10.40
CA HIS A 129 -7.70 15.03 9.90
C HIS A 129 -8.74 15.69 9.00
N TYR A 130 -9.54 14.87 8.32
CA TYR A 130 -10.60 15.29 7.41
C TYR A 130 -11.86 14.50 7.75
N PRO A 131 -12.58 14.88 8.82
CA PRO A 131 -13.84 14.24 9.15
C PRO A 131 -14.79 14.35 7.95
N ALA A 132 -15.56 13.28 7.72
CA ALA A 132 -16.42 13.15 6.55
C ALA A 132 -17.59 14.17 6.55
N VAL A 133 -17.80 14.87 7.66
CA VAL A 133 -18.85 15.88 7.84
C VAL A 133 -18.21 17.27 7.82
N LEU A 134 -18.67 18.13 6.90
CA LEU A 134 -18.19 19.52 6.75
C LEU A 134 -18.34 20.32 8.05
N GLU A 135 -19.35 20.01 8.87
CA GLU A 135 -19.62 20.63 10.18
C GLU A 135 -18.59 20.23 11.26
N GLU A 136 -17.94 19.07 11.14
CA GLU A 136 -16.88 18.62 12.06
C GLU A 136 -15.50 19.22 11.69
N TYR A 137 -15.30 19.56 10.42
CA TYR A 137 -14.07 20.22 9.96
C TYR A 137 -13.86 21.59 10.64
N ASP A 138 -14.95 22.34 10.85
CA ASP A 138 -14.90 23.63 11.55
C ASP A 138 -14.58 23.48 13.05
N ILE A 139 -14.94 22.37 13.68
CA ILE A 139 -14.64 22.08 15.10
C ILE A 139 -13.15 21.72 15.27
N VAL A 140 -12.61 20.87 14.39
CA VAL A 140 -11.18 20.49 14.39
C VAL A 140 -10.29 21.71 14.12
N LYS A 141 -10.73 22.61 13.22
CA LYS A 141 -10.01 23.85 12.91
C LYS A 141 -10.11 24.92 14.01
N ASN A 142 -11.23 24.98 14.74
CA ASN A 142 -11.44 25.94 15.82
C ASN A 142 -10.91 25.52 17.19
N SER A 143 -10.35 24.31 17.35
CA SER A 143 -9.79 23.85 18.62
C SER A 143 -8.50 24.60 19.06
N GLY A 144 -7.98 25.52 18.22
CA GLY A 144 -7.00 26.54 18.59
C GLY A 144 -7.60 27.85 19.12
N GLY A 145 -8.93 27.95 19.24
CA GLY A 145 -9.66 29.15 19.65
C GLY A 145 -10.69 28.85 20.73
N THR A 146 -10.37 29.23 21.97
CA THR A 146 -11.23 29.17 23.14
C THR A 146 -12.64 29.70 22.86
N ARG A 147 -13.68 28.87 23.05
CA ARG A 147 -15.00 29.30 23.55
C ARG A 147 -15.86 28.13 24.02
N ARG A 148 -16.56 28.36 25.14
CA ARG A 148 -17.31 27.42 25.99
C ARG A 148 -18.44 26.70 25.23
N PRO A 149 -18.80 25.44 25.60
CA PRO A 149 -19.97 24.79 25.02
C PRO A 149 -21.26 25.27 25.71
N SER A 150 -22.25 25.68 24.91
CA SER A 150 -23.66 25.74 25.31
C SER A 150 -24.39 24.49 24.84
N SER A 151 -25.14 23.89 25.77
CA SER A 151 -26.12 22.80 25.63
C SER A 151 -26.79 22.67 24.25
N ASN A 152 -26.62 21.52 23.61
CA ASN A 152 -27.73 20.62 23.27
C ASN A 152 -27.18 19.31 22.68
N ALA A 153 -27.32 18.23 23.44
CA ALA A 153 -27.02 16.88 23.02
C ALA A 153 -28.30 16.23 22.49
N GLN A 154 -28.31 15.82 21.21
CA GLN A 154 -29.10 14.69 20.71
C GLN A 154 -28.79 14.44 19.23
N GLY A 155 -28.29 13.24 18.92
CA GLY A 155 -28.10 12.80 17.52
C GLY A 155 -27.00 11.77 17.34
N LEU A 156 -27.11 10.63 18.03
CA LEU A 156 -26.19 9.49 17.88
C LEU A 156 -26.63 8.62 16.70
N LYS A 157 -25.66 8.20 15.87
CA LYS A 157 -25.50 6.89 15.17
C LYS A 157 -25.45 6.91 13.63
N SER A 158 -24.51 6.09 13.14
CA SER A 158 -24.25 5.63 11.76
C SER A 158 -23.56 6.67 10.88
N ILE A 159 -22.44 6.36 10.20
CA ILE A 159 -22.25 5.23 9.29
C ILE A 159 -20.80 4.75 9.36
N CYS A 160 -20.59 3.48 9.73
CA CYS A 160 -19.31 2.78 9.55
C CYS A 160 -19.48 1.55 8.63
N SER A 161 -20.35 1.68 7.62
CA SER A 161 -20.62 0.64 6.63
C SER A 161 -20.32 1.17 5.24
N LEU A 162 -19.07 1.00 4.79
CA LEU A 162 -18.64 0.76 3.40
C LEU A 162 -17.14 1.08 3.24
N LEU A 163 -16.30 0.32 3.95
CA LEU A 163 -14.87 0.14 3.70
C LEU A 163 -14.44 -1.25 4.17
#